data_AF-A0A7Y0BH55-F1
#
_entry.id   AF-A0A7Y0BH55-F1
#
_cell.length_a   1.000
_cell.length_b   1.000
_cell.length_c   1.000
_cell.angle_alpha   90.00
_cell.angle_beta   90.00
_cell.angle_gamma   90.00
#
_symmetry.space_group_name_H-M   'P 1'
#
loop_
_entity.id
_entity.type
_entity.pdbx_description
1 polymer ?
#
loop_
_entity_poly.entity_id
_entity_poly.type
_entity_poly.pdbx_seq_one_letter_code
_entity_poly.pdbx_strand_id
1 'polypeptide(L)'
;MSASSRIAVDGKVGSGKSTLSQELSCSLGVAVIHLDDFVASDLRAYIPNLNAAKLARAVARAANGWVLEGLCVLQALEAIEMEADALVYVKRMSQGCWSDEDELVPHVPLEEHLAELQARSEMFGESESLWLAEEIIRYHSAYRPHEKATIAYLR
;
A
#
# COMPACT_ATOMS: atom_id res chain seq x y z
N MET A 1 -30.97 3.08 -4.87
CA MET A 1 -29.92 2.67 -3.91
C MET A 1 -28.62 3.20 -4.47
N SER A 2 -27.87 4.02 -3.74
CA SER A 2 -26.50 4.38 -4.14
C SER A 2 -25.66 3.11 -4.06
N ALA A 3 -24.90 2.78 -5.12
CA ALA A 3 -23.93 1.70 -5.03
C ALA A 3 -22.87 2.06 -3.97
N SER A 4 -22.56 1.12 -3.07
CA SER A 4 -21.44 1.28 -2.13
C SER A 4 -20.15 1.13 -2.93
N SER A 5 -19.24 2.10 -2.86
CA SER A 5 -17.95 2.06 -3.57
C SER A 5 -16.84 1.74 -2.59
N ARG A 6 -16.17 0.60 -2.79
CA ARG A 6 -15.05 0.12 -1.97
C ARG A 6 -13.78 0.19 -2.80
N ILE A 7 -12.94 1.17 -2.53
CA ILE A 7 -11.73 1.40 -3.32
C ILE A 7 -10.51 1.20 -2.43
N ALA A 8 -9.60 0.34 -2.86
CA ALA A 8 -8.28 0.21 -2.28
C ALA A 8 -7.29 1.10 -3.04
N VAL A 9 -6.45 1.86 -2.33
CA VAL A 9 -5.40 2.70 -2.94
C VAL A 9 -4.05 2.30 -2.36
N ASP A 10 -3.19 1.72 -3.20
CA ASP A 10 -1.89 1.16 -2.83
C ASP A 10 -0.75 1.84 -3.61
N GLY A 11 0.49 1.61 -3.20
CA GLY A 11 1.69 2.24 -3.73
C GLY A 11 2.73 2.54 -2.65
N LYS A 12 3.95 2.86 -3.08
CA LYS A 12 5.08 3.12 -2.17
C LYS A 12 4.85 4.37 -1.28
N VAL A 13 5.59 4.46 -0.18
CA VAL A 13 5.73 5.70 0.60
C VAL A 13 6.06 6.87 -0.33
N GLY A 14 5.40 8.01 -0.11
CA GLY A 14 5.61 9.22 -0.90
C GLY A 14 5.05 9.20 -2.33
N SER A 15 4.36 8.13 -2.76
CA SER A 15 3.79 8.04 -4.11
C SER A 15 2.61 8.98 -4.35
N GLY A 16 1.92 9.44 -3.30
CA GLY A 16 0.77 10.37 -3.39
C GLY A 16 -0.60 9.74 -3.12
N LYS A 17 -0.63 8.51 -2.58
CA LYS A 17 -1.86 7.78 -2.21
C LYS A 17 -2.85 8.61 -1.40
N SER A 18 -2.39 9.27 -0.33
CA SER A 18 -3.27 10.04 0.56
C SER A 18 -3.92 11.22 -0.16
N THR A 19 -3.18 11.88 -1.07
CA THR A 19 -3.74 12.94 -1.92
C THR A 19 -4.84 12.40 -2.83
N LEU A 20 -4.54 11.31 -3.57
CA LEU A 20 -5.52 10.67 -4.46
C LEU A 20 -6.75 10.17 -3.68
N SER A 21 -6.55 9.58 -2.50
CA SER A 21 -7.61 9.03 -1.67
C SER A 21 -8.55 10.11 -1.17
N GLN A 22 -8.01 11.28 -0.81
CA GLN A 22 -8.80 12.44 -0.43
C GLN A 22 -9.64 12.97 -1.60
N GLU A 23 -9.05 13.06 -2.80
CA GLU A 23 -9.77 13.48 -4.02
C GLU A 23 -10.91 12.51 -4.38
N LEU A 24 -10.65 11.20 -4.30
CA LEU A 24 -11.66 10.16 -4.52
C LEU A 24 -12.78 10.25 -3.49
N SER A 25 -12.44 10.39 -2.21
CA SER A 25 -13.42 10.55 -1.13
C SER A 25 -14.32 11.77 -1.34
N CYS A 26 -13.74 12.93 -1.66
CA CYS A 26 -14.51 14.15 -1.95
C CYS A 26 -15.43 13.97 -3.15
N SER A 27 -14.96 13.30 -4.21
CA SER A 27 -15.73 13.10 -5.44
C SER A 27 -16.88 12.10 -5.27
N LEU A 28 -16.68 11.07 -4.45
CA LEU A 28 -17.63 9.97 -4.25
C LEU A 28 -18.51 10.12 -3.00
N GLY A 29 -18.18 11.04 -2.09
CA GLY A 29 -18.89 11.22 -0.82
C GLY A 29 -18.72 10.04 0.14
N VAL A 30 -17.58 9.33 0.09
CA VAL A 30 -17.26 8.16 0.94
C VAL A 30 -16.15 8.49 1.93
N ALA A 31 -16.01 7.69 3.00
CA ALA A 31 -14.95 7.90 4.00
C ALA A 31 -13.57 7.46 3.49
N VAL A 32 -12.50 8.13 3.93
CA VAL A 32 -11.13 7.64 3.82
C VAL A 32 -10.76 6.89 5.10
N ILE A 33 -10.13 5.73 4.94
CA ILE A 33 -9.58 4.91 6.03
C ILE A 33 -8.08 4.78 5.75
N HIS A 34 -7.25 5.36 6.63
CA HIS A 34 -5.80 5.27 6.54
C HIS A 34 -5.32 4.05 7.31
N LEU A 35 -4.66 3.09 6.66
CA LEU A 35 -4.18 1.87 7.33
C LEU A 35 -3.23 2.18 8.49
N ASP A 36 -2.44 3.24 8.38
CA ASP A 36 -1.49 3.67 9.40
C ASP A 36 -2.17 3.99 10.74
N ASP A 37 -3.46 4.37 10.76
CA ASP A 37 -4.23 4.61 12.00
C ASP A 37 -4.56 3.32 12.80
N PHE A 38 -4.26 2.17 12.20
CA PHE A 38 -4.53 0.84 12.75
C PHE A 38 -3.26 0.06 13.06
N VAL A 39 -2.07 0.61 12.75
CA VAL A 39 -0.77 0.00 13.07
C VAL A 39 -0.24 0.57 14.38
N ALA A 40 0.25 -0.29 15.27
CA ALA A 40 0.88 0.17 16.52
C ALA A 40 2.21 0.90 16.24
N SER A 41 2.48 1.99 16.96
CA SER A 41 3.59 2.92 16.68
C SER A 41 4.99 2.43 17.08
N ASP A 42 5.10 1.30 17.77
CA ASP A 42 6.30 0.89 18.52
C ASP A 42 7.09 -0.28 17.93
N LEU A 43 6.71 -0.81 16.77
CA LEU A 43 7.19 -2.12 16.34
C LEU A 43 7.75 -2.14 14.91
N ARG A 44 8.85 -2.89 14.76
CA ARG A 44 9.67 -3.07 13.54
C ARG A 44 9.00 -3.93 12.46
N ALA A 45 7.66 -3.92 12.39
CA ALA A 45 6.88 -4.63 11.38
C ALA A 45 5.56 -3.89 11.13
N TYR A 46 5.01 -3.95 9.93
CA TYR A 46 3.78 -3.20 9.59
C TYR A 46 2.54 -4.08 9.75
N ILE A 47 2.42 -5.15 8.96
CA ILE A 47 1.26 -6.04 8.96
C ILE A 47 1.09 -6.81 10.28
N PRO A 48 2.14 -7.38 10.91
CA PRO A 48 1.98 -8.05 12.21
C PRO A 48 1.40 -7.13 13.32
N ASN A 49 1.54 -5.81 13.15
CA ASN A 49 1.07 -4.82 14.12
C ASN A 49 -0.24 -4.15 13.70
N LEU A 50 -0.84 -4.61 12.61
CA LEU A 50 -2.15 -4.18 12.18
C LEU A 50 -3.21 -4.69 13.15
N ASN A 51 -3.96 -3.77 13.76
CA ASN A 51 -5.14 -4.11 14.54
C ASN A 51 -6.32 -4.43 13.62
N ALA A 52 -6.33 -5.65 13.08
CA ALA A 52 -7.35 -6.14 12.14
C ALA A 52 -8.78 -5.97 12.68
N ALA A 53 -9.01 -6.21 13.98
CA ALA A 53 -10.33 -6.03 14.59
C ALA A 53 -10.79 -4.56 14.61
N LYS A 54 -9.87 -3.60 14.83
CA LYS A 54 -10.19 -2.16 14.77
C LYS A 54 -10.44 -1.74 13.32
N LEU A 55 -9.64 -2.23 12.37
CA LEU A 55 -9.82 -1.98 10.94
C LEU A 55 -11.18 -2.49 10.44
N ALA A 56 -11.50 -3.76 10.70
CA ALA A 56 -12.77 -4.37 10.30
C ALA A 56 -13.98 -3.57 10.80
N ARG A 57 -13.93 -3.09 12.06
CA ARG A 57 -14.98 -2.21 12.61
C ARG A 57 -15.08 -0.86 11.90
N ALA A 58 -13.96 -0.27 11.50
CA ALA A 58 -13.97 1.00 10.77
C ALA A 58 -14.58 0.82 9.37
N VAL A 59 -14.17 -0.23 8.66
CA VAL A 59 -14.71 -0.58 7.33
C VAL A 59 -16.21 -0.90 7.40
N ALA A 60 -16.65 -1.67 8.39
CA ALA A 60 -18.07 -1.99 8.58
C ALA A 60 -18.94 -0.76 8.90
N ARG A 61 -18.39 0.26 9.59
CA ARG A 61 -19.10 1.52 9.86
C ARG A 61 -19.24 2.38 8.60
N ALA A 62 -18.34 2.24 7.64
CA ALA A 62 -18.38 2.92 6.35
C ALA A 62 -19.29 2.18 5.34
N ALA A 63 -20.52 1.83 5.75
CA ALA A 63 -21.43 0.99 4.96
C ALA A 63 -21.78 1.57 3.57
N ASN A 64 -21.75 2.90 3.44
CA ASN A 64 -22.03 3.60 2.18
C ASN A 64 -20.85 3.60 1.19
N GLY A 65 -19.71 3.00 1.56
CA GLY A 65 -18.49 2.96 0.77
C GLY A 65 -17.30 3.56 1.51
N TRP A 66 -16.10 3.25 1.04
CA TRP A 66 -14.85 3.67 1.62
C TRP A 66 -13.73 3.70 0.59
N VAL A 67 -12.75 4.56 0.84
CA VAL A 67 -11.41 4.49 0.27
C VAL A 67 -10.47 4.01 1.37
N LEU A 68 -9.85 2.85 1.19
CA LEU A 68 -8.84 2.31 2.10
C LEU A 68 -7.47 2.54 1.47
N GLU A 69 -6.59 3.24 2.17
CA GLU A 69 -5.28 3.60 1.65
C GLU A 69 -4.16 3.29 2.64
N GLY A 70 -2.98 2.96 2.12
CA GLY A 70 -1.80 2.70 2.93
C GLY A 70 -0.80 1.81 2.24
N LEU A 71 0.09 1.20 3.03
CA LEU A 71 1.01 0.17 2.55
C LEU A 71 0.33 -1.20 2.70
N CYS A 72 0.71 -2.15 1.86
CA CYS A 72 0.30 -3.54 2.02
C CYS A 72 -1.23 -3.74 2.02
N VAL A 73 -1.98 -2.94 1.24
CA VAL A 73 -3.45 -2.85 1.34
C VAL A 73 -4.13 -4.19 1.07
N LEU A 74 -3.66 -4.96 0.09
CA LEU A 74 -4.23 -6.27 -0.23
C LEU A 74 -4.08 -7.25 0.95
N GLN A 75 -2.94 -7.20 1.63
CA GLN A 75 -2.70 -8.04 2.80
C GLN A 75 -3.54 -7.60 4.00
N ALA A 76 -3.75 -6.29 4.17
CA ALA A 76 -4.65 -5.77 5.21
C ALA A 76 -6.11 -6.16 4.96
N LEU A 77 -6.56 -6.16 3.71
CA LEU A 77 -7.89 -6.59 3.30
C LEU A 77 -8.10 -8.10 3.51
N GLU A 78 -7.11 -8.92 3.16
CA GLU A 78 -7.12 -10.36 3.44
C GLU A 78 -7.24 -10.64 4.94
N ALA A 79 -6.50 -9.90 5.77
CA ALA A 79 -6.53 -10.06 7.23
C ALA A 79 -7.89 -9.76 7.89
N ILE A 80 -8.78 -9.04 7.21
CA ILE A 80 -10.15 -8.78 7.67
C ILE A 80 -11.21 -9.47 6.81
N GLU A 81 -10.81 -10.40 5.93
CA GLU A 81 -11.68 -11.14 5.02
C GLU A 81 -12.58 -10.22 4.18
N MET A 82 -12.02 -9.13 3.65
CA MET A 82 -12.73 -8.17 2.80
C MET A 82 -12.10 -8.03 1.42
N GLU A 83 -12.93 -7.62 0.46
CA GLU A 83 -12.52 -7.26 -0.89
C GLU A 83 -12.94 -5.83 -1.22
N ALA A 84 -12.11 -5.16 -2.03
CA ALA A 84 -12.43 -3.89 -2.67
C ALA A 84 -13.06 -4.14 -4.05
N ASP A 85 -13.95 -3.26 -4.49
CA ASP A 85 -14.53 -3.30 -5.84
C ASP A 85 -13.49 -2.90 -6.89
N ALA A 86 -12.53 -2.07 -6.51
CA ALA A 86 -11.40 -1.66 -7.34
C ALA A 86 -10.12 -1.48 -6.52
N LEU A 87 -9.00 -1.88 -7.11
CA LEU A 87 -7.66 -1.54 -6.63
C LEU A 87 -7.04 -0.47 -7.54
N VAL A 88 -6.65 0.65 -6.93
CA VAL A 88 -5.85 1.68 -7.58
C VAL A 88 -4.42 1.56 -7.08
N TYR A 89 -3.45 1.43 -7.99
CA TYR A 89 -2.04 1.46 -7.65
C TYR A 89 -1.39 2.75 -8.15
N VAL A 90 -0.77 3.50 -7.25
CA VAL A 90 -0.13 4.78 -7.56
C VAL A 90 1.33 4.55 -7.93
N LYS A 91 1.66 4.78 -9.21
CA LYS A 91 3.04 4.77 -9.72
C LYS A 91 3.60 6.18 -9.74
N ARG A 92 4.73 6.38 -9.06
CA ARG A 92 5.48 7.62 -9.11
C ARG A 92 6.37 7.63 -10.35
N MET A 93 6.00 8.41 -11.35
CA MET A 93 6.70 8.47 -12.61
C MET A 93 7.77 9.57 -12.58
N SER A 94 8.92 9.28 -13.18
CA SER A 94 9.97 10.26 -13.41
C SER A 94 10.56 10.01 -14.78
N GLN A 95 10.62 11.05 -15.62
CA GLN A 95 11.13 10.95 -17.00
C GLN A 95 10.47 9.83 -17.84
N GLY A 96 9.20 9.53 -17.59
CA GLY A 96 8.45 8.47 -18.28
C GLY A 96 8.68 7.05 -17.73
N CYS A 97 9.54 6.89 -16.73
CA CYS A 97 9.81 5.61 -16.08
C CYS A 97 9.14 5.53 -14.70
N TRP A 98 8.80 4.32 -14.24
CA TRP A 98 8.30 4.13 -12.89
C TRP A 98 9.47 4.11 -11.91
N SER A 99 9.51 5.13 -11.04
CA SER A 99 10.66 5.38 -10.16
C SER A 99 10.91 4.30 -9.11
N ASP A 100 9.93 3.44 -8.84
CA ASP A 100 10.02 2.41 -7.79
C ASP A 100 10.14 0.99 -8.36
N GLU A 101 10.18 0.83 -9.69
CA GLU A 101 10.16 -0.47 -10.36
C GLU A 101 11.35 -1.34 -9.94
N ASP A 102 12.56 -0.82 -10.08
CA ASP A 102 13.81 -1.52 -9.75
C ASP A 102 13.90 -1.93 -8.27
N GLU A 103 13.11 -1.32 -7.37
CA GLU A 103 13.10 -1.68 -5.96
C GLU A 103 12.00 -2.70 -5.66
N LEU A 104 10.79 -2.50 -6.21
CA LEU A 104 9.60 -3.25 -5.84
C LEU A 104 9.35 -4.48 -6.71
N VAL A 105 10.00 -4.58 -7.86
CA VAL A 105 9.86 -5.68 -8.82
C VAL A 105 11.20 -6.42 -8.92
N PRO A 106 11.40 -7.49 -8.14
CA PRO A 106 12.66 -8.24 -8.18
C PRO A 106 12.81 -8.95 -9.54
N HIS A 107 13.93 -8.71 -10.22
CA HIS A 107 14.32 -9.41 -11.46
C HIS A 107 15.22 -10.64 -11.22
N VAL A 108 15.63 -10.82 -9.97
CA VAL A 108 16.40 -11.94 -9.42
C VAL A 108 15.59 -12.58 -8.28
N PRO A 109 15.99 -13.75 -7.73
CA PRO A 109 15.35 -14.29 -6.54
C PRO A 109 15.26 -13.24 -5.42
N LEU A 110 14.12 -13.20 -4.71
CA LEU A 110 13.79 -12.16 -3.73
C LEU A 110 14.89 -11.92 -2.68
N GLU A 111 15.49 -12.99 -2.15
CA GLU A 111 16.55 -12.85 -1.14
C GLU A 111 17.84 -12.24 -1.70
N GLU A 112 18.15 -12.52 -2.97
CA GLU A 112 19.29 -11.91 -3.67
C GLU A 112 19.03 -10.41 -3.90
N HIS A 113 17.82 -10.07 -4.35
CA HIS A 113 17.37 -8.68 -4.53
C HIS A 113 17.45 -7.87 -3.25
N LEU A 114 16.97 -8.42 -2.12
CA LEU A 114 17.04 -7.76 -0.82
C LEU A 114 18.48 -7.56 -0.35
N ALA A 115 19.36 -8.54 -0.56
CA ALA A 115 20.77 -8.43 -0.22
C ALA A 115 21.48 -7.33 -1.04
N GLU A 116 21.18 -7.20 -2.34
CA GLU A 116 21.71 -6.14 -3.19
C GLU A 116 21.26 -4.75 -2.74
N LEU A 117 19.98 -4.58 -2.41
CA LEU A 117 19.43 -3.33 -1.90
C LEU A 117 20.05 -2.93 -0.56
N GLN A 118 20.24 -3.90 0.35
CA GLN A 118 20.89 -3.66 1.62
C GLN A 118 22.35 -3.22 1.44
N ALA A 119 23.12 -3.93 0.61
CA ALA A 119 24.51 -3.56 0.31
C ALA A 119 24.61 -2.15 -0.30
N ARG A 120 23.65 -1.78 -1.16
CA ARG A 120 23.55 -0.44 -1.74
C ARG A 120 23.28 0.62 -0.68
N SER A 121 22.29 0.40 0.18
CA SER A 121 21.95 1.32 1.29
C SER A 121 23.13 1.53 2.25
N GLU A 122 23.83 0.45 2.63
CA GLU A 122 25.02 0.52 3.49
C GLU A 122 26.15 1.36 2.86
N MET A 123 26.32 1.25 1.54
CA MET A 123 27.32 2.02 0.79
C MET A 123 26.98 3.52 0.72
N PHE A 124 25.70 3.88 0.67
CA PHE A 124 25.24 5.28 0.57
C PHE A 124 24.86 5.93 1.91
N GLY A 125 24.94 5.19 3.02
CA GLY A 125 24.64 5.70 4.36
C GLY A 125 23.15 5.99 4.60
N GLU A 126 22.26 5.40 3.79
CA GLU A 126 20.81 5.55 3.93
C GLU A 126 20.30 4.61 5.03
N SER A 127 20.26 5.11 6.27
CA SER A 127 19.87 4.33 7.46
C SER A 127 18.36 4.27 7.71
N GLU A 128 17.52 4.83 6.83
CA GLU A 128 16.07 4.82 7.05
C GLU A 128 15.50 3.40 7.04
N SER A 129 14.57 3.16 7.96
CA SER A 129 13.78 1.95 8.27
C SER A 129 13.89 0.76 7.30
N LEU A 130 15.07 0.12 7.19
CA LEU A 130 15.31 -1.03 6.30
C LEU A 130 14.26 -2.13 6.45
N TRP A 131 13.76 -2.33 7.68
CA TRP A 131 12.71 -3.29 7.99
C TRP A 131 11.41 -3.02 7.22
N LEU A 132 11.00 -1.75 7.09
CA LEU A 132 9.75 -1.39 6.41
C LEU A 132 9.92 -1.51 4.90
N ALA A 133 11.09 -1.11 4.38
CA ALA A 133 11.41 -1.29 2.96
C ALA A 133 11.38 -2.78 2.58
N GLU A 134 12.05 -3.64 3.37
CA GLU A 134 12.02 -5.09 3.17
C GLU A 134 10.59 -5.63 3.20
N GLU A 135 9.78 -5.24 4.19
CA GLU A 135 8.40 -5.71 4.29
C GLU A 135 7.55 -5.29 3.07
N ILE A 136 7.72 -4.06 2.58
CA ILE A 136 7.05 -3.57 1.37
C ILE A 136 7.50 -4.39 0.15
N ILE A 137 8.79 -4.69 0.00
CA ILE A 137 9.32 -5.46 -1.14
C ILE A 137 8.79 -6.89 -1.11
N ARG A 138 8.81 -7.55 0.06
CA ARG A 138 8.23 -8.88 0.24
C ARG A 138 6.74 -8.89 -0.10
N TYR A 139 6.00 -7.87 0.35
CA TYR A 139 4.60 -7.68 -0.02
C TYR A 139 4.42 -7.53 -1.54
N HIS A 140 5.22 -6.70 -2.22
CA HIS A 140 5.12 -6.51 -3.67
C HIS A 140 5.45 -7.79 -4.44
N SER A 141 6.43 -8.57 -3.99
CA SER A 141 6.75 -9.87 -4.58
C SER A 141 5.61 -10.88 -4.43
N ALA A 142 4.94 -10.92 -3.27
CA ALA A 142 3.89 -11.90 -2.97
C ALA A 142 2.52 -11.51 -3.53
N TYR A 143 2.11 -10.26 -3.33
CA TYR A 143 0.76 -9.79 -3.68
C TYR A 143 0.68 -9.14 -5.05
N ARG A 144 1.80 -8.60 -5.56
CA ARG A 144 1.88 -7.93 -6.87
C ARG A 144 0.78 -6.88 -7.08
N PRO A 145 0.62 -5.92 -6.17
CA PRO A 145 -0.49 -4.97 -6.18
C PRO A 145 -0.54 -4.14 -7.47
N HIS A 146 0.61 -3.81 -8.05
CA HIS A 146 0.70 -3.05 -9.30
C HIS A 146 0.24 -3.83 -10.54
N GLU A 147 0.36 -5.16 -10.53
CA GLU A 147 -0.13 -6.04 -11.61
C GLU A 147 -1.63 -6.32 -11.44
N LYS A 148 -2.08 -6.47 -10.19
CA LYS A 148 -3.49 -6.73 -9.85
C LYS A 148 -4.37 -5.48 -9.84
N ALA A 149 -3.78 -4.31 -10.01
CA ALA A 149 -4.51 -3.05 -9.99
C ALA A 149 -5.57 -3.01 -11.08
N THR A 150 -6.79 -2.66 -10.70
CA THR A 150 -7.85 -2.31 -11.66
C THR A 150 -7.46 -1.05 -12.42
N ILE A 151 -6.79 -0.11 -11.75
CA ILE A 151 -6.33 1.16 -12.31
C ILE A 151 -4.90 1.42 -11.84
N ALA A 152 -3.99 1.69 -12.78
CA ALA A 152 -2.69 2.27 -12.47
C ALA A 152 -2.77 3.80 -12.60
N TYR A 153 -2.62 4.51 -11.49
CA TYR A 153 -2.57 5.98 -11.47
C TYR A 153 -1.12 6.44 -11.61
N LEU A 154 -0.81 7.14 -12.69
CA LEU A 154 0.54 7.63 -12.99
C LEU A 154 0.66 9.07 -12.48
N ARG A 155 1.50 9.29 -11.45
CA ARG A 155 1.78 10.61 -10.87
C ARG A 155 3.12 11.14 -11.34
#